data_AF-A0A7W0NPQ7-F1
#
_entry.id   AF-A0A7W0NPQ7-F1
#
_cell.length_a   1.000
_cell.length_b   1.000
_cell.length_c   1.000
_cell.angle_alpha   90.00
_cell.angle_beta   90.00
_cell.angle_gamma   90.00
#
_symmetry.space_group_name_H-M   'P 1'
#
loop_
_entity.id
_entity.type
_entity.pdbx_description
1 polymer ?
#
loop_
_entity_poly.entity_id
_entity_poly.type
_entity_poly.pdbx_seq_one_letter_code
_entity_poly.pdbx_strand_id
1 'polypeptide(L)'
;GKAYALLAIAVIGVLLVGTSGSIAALSSMLFPSETLAEGISKDFSAASNILLRLRLSHPILSIATSVYLIFIAAWLRVQSANDPGVARWSNILSIFVLVQVAFGAATLLTLAPIVMQLGHLLLADLLWIAFVLMAANYFSKRTTTKNHFAETIASSDA
;
A
#
# COMPACT_ATOMS: atom_id res chain seq x y z
N GLY A 1 10.58 4.51 -18.02
CA GLY A 1 11.78 4.84 -17.21
C GLY A 1 11.73 4.11 -15.87
N LYS A 2 12.88 3.90 -15.20
CA LYS A 2 12.97 3.08 -13.97
C LYS A 2 11.92 3.43 -12.89
N ALA A 3 11.66 4.72 -12.65
CA ALA A 3 10.64 5.17 -11.69
C ALA A 3 9.21 4.71 -12.02
N TYR A 4 8.82 4.74 -13.30
CA TYR A 4 7.50 4.26 -13.73
C TYR A 4 7.31 2.77 -13.46
N ALA A 5 8.33 1.95 -13.74
CA ALA A 5 8.26 0.51 -13.49
C ALA A 5 8.12 0.21 -11.99
N LEU A 6 8.89 0.90 -11.13
CA LEU A 6 8.80 0.72 -9.68
C LEU A 6 7.43 1.16 -9.13
N LEU A 7 6.89 2.28 -9.61
CA LEU A 7 5.56 2.73 -9.22
C LEU A 7 4.46 1.78 -9.72
N ALA A 8 4.60 1.20 -10.91
CA ALA A 8 3.67 0.19 -11.41
C ALA A 8 3.68 -1.07 -10.55
N ILE A 9 4.86 -1.54 -10.12
CA ILE A 9 4.98 -2.65 -9.18
C ILE A 9 4.30 -2.30 -7.84
N ALA A 10 4.47 -1.07 -7.34
CA ALA A 10 3.80 -0.63 -6.12
C ALA A 10 2.28 -0.65 -6.26
N VAL A 11 1.74 -0.15 -7.37
CA VAL A 11 0.30 -0.20 -7.66
C VAL A 11 -0.21 -1.64 -7.66
N ILE A 12 0.46 -2.54 -8.39
CA ILE A 12 0.07 -3.95 -8.44
C ILE A 12 0.11 -4.57 -7.04
N GLY A 13 1.16 -4.31 -6.26
CA GLY A 13 1.29 -4.79 -4.88
C GLY A 13 0.12 -4.33 -4.00
N VAL A 14 -0.21 -3.04 -4.03
CA VAL A 14 -1.33 -2.48 -3.23
C VAL A 14 -2.66 -3.10 -3.64
N LEU A 15 -2.92 -3.25 -4.94
CA LEU A 15 -4.15 -3.87 -5.43
C LEU A 15 -4.27 -5.35 -5.04
N LEU A 16 -3.18 -6.11 -5.12
CA LEU A 16 -3.15 -7.52 -4.68
C LEU A 16 -3.37 -7.64 -3.17
N VAL A 17 -2.79 -6.73 -2.37
CA VAL A 17 -3.01 -6.68 -0.93
C VAL A 17 -4.46 -6.30 -0.60
N GLY A 18 -5.03 -5.29 -1.27
CA GLY A 18 -6.41 -4.86 -1.04
C GLY A 18 -7.44 -5.94 -1.41
N THR A 19 -7.24 -6.61 -2.55
CA THR A 19 -8.11 -7.71 -2.99
C THR A 19 -8.01 -8.91 -2.06
N SER A 20 -6.80 -9.36 -1.71
CA SER A 20 -6.60 -10.45 -0.74
C SER A 20 -7.15 -10.11 0.64
N GLY A 21 -7.02 -8.86 1.11
CA GLY A 21 -7.56 -8.40 2.38
C GLY A 21 -9.09 -8.39 2.41
N SER A 22 -9.73 -7.96 1.32
CA SER A 22 -11.19 -8.00 1.18
C SER A 22 -11.72 -9.43 1.21
N ILE A 23 -11.03 -10.36 0.55
CA ILE A 23 -11.37 -11.80 0.59
C ILE A 23 -11.16 -12.36 2.01
N ALA A 24 -10.09 -11.99 2.69
CA ALA A 24 -9.81 -12.43 4.06
C ALA A 24 -10.86 -11.93 5.07
N ALA A 25 -11.29 -10.67 4.93
CA ALA A 25 -12.37 -10.08 5.71
C ALA A 25 -13.71 -10.81 5.48
N LEU A 26 -14.08 -11.03 4.21
CA LEU A 26 -15.28 -11.78 3.84
C LEU A 26 -15.24 -13.22 4.37
N SER A 27 -14.10 -13.91 4.27
CA SER A 27 -13.89 -15.26 4.80
C SER A 27 -14.05 -15.32 6.33
N SER A 28 -13.63 -14.26 7.04
CA SER A 28 -13.77 -14.17 8.50
C SER A 28 -15.23 -13.94 8.94
N MET A 29 -16.03 -13.27 8.10
CA MET A 29 -17.48 -13.12 8.33
C MET A 29 -18.26 -14.41 8.04
N LEU A 30 -17.89 -15.15 6.99
CA LEU A 30 -18.57 -16.40 6.61
C LEU A 30 -18.22 -17.58 7.54
N PHE A 31 -17.00 -17.60 8.09
CA PHE A 31 -16.52 -18.66 8.96
C PHE A 31 -15.94 -18.08 10.25
N PRO A 32 -16.81 -17.61 11.18
CA PRO A 32 -16.37 -17.03 12.44
C PRO A 32 -15.65 -18.07 13.33
N SER A 33 -14.80 -17.57 14.21
CA SER A 33 -14.06 -18.34 15.21
C SER A 33 -14.18 -17.65 16.56
N GLU A 34 -14.36 -18.41 17.63
CA GLU A 34 -14.49 -17.85 18.98
C GLU A 34 -13.11 -17.52 19.59
N THR A 35 -12.04 -18.15 19.08
CA THR A 35 -10.67 -17.88 19.52
C THR A 35 -9.67 -17.79 18.36
N LEU A 36 -8.56 -17.08 18.61
CA LEU A 36 -7.44 -16.99 17.66
C LEU A 36 -6.84 -18.36 17.33
N ALA A 37 -6.67 -19.21 18.36
CA ALA A 37 -6.13 -20.55 18.20
C ALA A 37 -7.01 -21.42 17.31
N GLU A 38 -8.33 -21.33 17.50
CA GLU A 38 -9.31 -21.99 16.65
C GLU A 38 -9.23 -21.46 15.20
N GLY A 39 -9.17 -20.14 15.01
CA GLY A 39 -9.01 -19.51 13.68
C GLY A 39 -7.77 -20.00 12.93
N ILE A 40 -6.61 -20.01 13.59
CA ILE A 40 -5.35 -20.53 13.03
C ILE A 40 -5.48 -22.03 12.74
N SER A 41 -6.05 -22.82 13.64
CA SER A 41 -6.23 -24.27 13.41
C SER A 41 -7.11 -24.56 12.20
N LYS A 42 -8.15 -23.76 11.98
CA LYS A 42 -9.04 -23.82 10.82
C LYS A 42 -8.28 -23.46 9.53
N ASP A 43 -7.43 -22.43 9.58
CA ASP A 43 -6.62 -21.97 8.44
C ASP A 43 -5.58 -23.00 7.97
N PHE A 44 -5.06 -23.84 8.87
CA PHE A 44 -4.05 -24.87 8.57
C PHE A 44 -4.61 -26.29 8.40
N SER A 45 -5.90 -26.53 8.66
CA SER A 45 -6.50 -27.86 8.55
C SER A 45 -6.49 -28.39 7.11
N ALA A 46 -6.31 -29.70 6.92
CA ALA A 46 -6.31 -30.32 5.58
C ALA A 46 -7.70 -30.29 4.91
N ALA A 47 -8.77 -30.17 5.71
CA ALA A 47 -10.15 -29.99 5.26
C ALA A 47 -10.54 -28.51 5.06
N SER A 48 -9.57 -27.58 5.16
CA SER A 48 -9.82 -26.15 4.98
C SER A 48 -10.23 -25.84 3.53
N ASN A 49 -11.38 -25.19 3.38
CA ASN A 49 -11.80 -24.61 2.10
C ASN A 49 -10.72 -23.64 1.61
N ILE A 50 -10.59 -23.51 0.27
CA ILE A 50 -9.58 -22.64 -0.37
C ILE A 50 -9.57 -21.22 0.25
N LEU A 51 -10.75 -20.72 0.65
CA LEU A 51 -11.00 -19.41 1.25
C LEU A 51 -10.36 -19.19 2.63
N LEU A 52 -10.03 -20.25 3.39
CA LEU A 52 -9.31 -20.14 4.65
C LEU A 52 -7.80 -19.99 4.42
N ARG A 53 -7.23 -20.71 3.45
CA ARG A 53 -5.81 -20.57 3.09
C ARG A 53 -5.47 -19.19 2.55
N LEU A 54 -6.44 -18.52 1.90
CA LEU A 54 -6.29 -17.14 1.44
C LEU A 54 -6.16 -16.13 2.60
N ARG A 55 -6.60 -16.44 3.83
CA ARG A 55 -6.38 -15.53 4.97
C ARG A 55 -4.91 -15.38 5.31
N LEU A 56 -4.13 -16.45 5.16
CA LEU A 56 -2.69 -16.44 5.45
C LEU A 56 -1.87 -15.74 4.35
N SER A 57 -2.38 -15.71 3.10
CA SER A 57 -1.67 -15.03 2.01
C SER A 57 -1.70 -13.50 2.18
N HIS A 58 -2.78 -12.94 2.73
CA HIS A 58 -2.92 -11.51 2.92
C HIS A 58 -1.85 -10.90 3.84
N PRO A 59 -1.58 -11.40 5.06
CA PRO A 59 -0.51 -10.90 5.91
C PRO A 59 0.88 -10.95 5.25
N ILE A 60 1.18 -12.05 4.54
CA ILE A 60 2.47 -12.21 3.84
C ILE A 60 2.62 -11.15 2.74
N LEU A 61 1.61 -11.00 1.89
CA LEU A 61 1.59 -9.98 0.83
C LEU A 61 1.62 -8.56 1.40
N SER A 62 0.94 -8.33 2.51
CA SER A 62 0.89 -7.04 3.19
C SER A 62 2.25 -6.63 3.71
N ILE A 63 2.99 -7.53 4.36
CA ILE A 63 4.35 -7.26 4.85
C ILE A 63 5.29 -6.97 3.67
N ALA A 64 5.29 -7.83 2.65
CA ALA A 64 6.15 -7.66 1.47
C ALA A 64 5.89 -6.32 0.76
N THR A 65 4.62 -5.98 0.55
CA THR A 65 4.21 -4.72 -0.08
C THR A 65 4.52 -3.52 0.80
N SER A 66 4.36 -3.63 2.13
CA SER A 66 4.70 -2.55 3.08
C SER A 66 6.18 -2.21 3.04
N VAL A 67 7.05 -3.23 3.08
CA VAL A 67 8.51 -3.04 2.94
C VAL A 67 8.83 -2.38 1.61
N TYR A 68 8.21 -2.84 0.52
CA TYR A 68 8.40 -2.25 -0.79
C TYR A 68 7.94 -0.79 -0.88
N LEU A 69 6.80 -0.44 -0.27
CA LEU A 69 6.28 0.92 -0.24
C LEU A 69 7.18 1.88 0.55
N ILE A 70 7.71 1.44 1.69
CA ILE A 70 8.69 2.22 2.46
C ILE A 70 9.96 2.43 1.64
N PHE A 71 10.46 1.37 1.00
CA PHE A 71 11.62 1.45 0.13
C PHE A 71 11.41 2.45 -1.02
N ILE A 72 10.30 2.35 -1.75
CA ILE A 72 10.06 3.23 -2.90
C ILE A 72 9.82 4.68 -2.48
N ALA A 73 9.18 4.91 -1.32
CA ALA A 73 9.00 6.23 -0.75
C ALA A 73 10.35 6.88 -0.42
N ALA A 74 11.25 6.15 0.24
CA ALA A 74 12.60 6.61 0.53
C ALA A 74 13.40 6.87 -0.76
N TRP A 75 13.32 5.96 -1.74
CA TRP A 75 14.02 6.10 -3.02
C TRP A 75 13.55 7.32 -3.83
N LEU A 76 12.22 7.56 -3.93
CA LEU A 76 11.65 8.74 -4.60
C LEU A 76 12.07 10.04 -3.92
N ARG A 77 12.09 10.04 -2.59
CA ARG A 77 12.53 11.18 -1.77
C ARG A 77 13.99 11.54 -2.06
N VAL A 78 14.89 10.55 -2.10
CA VAL A 78 16.31 10.79 -2.44
C VAL A 78 16.45 11.31 -3.87
N GLN A 79 15.72 10.72 -4.83
CA GLN A 79 15.73 11.16 -6.23
C GLN A 79 15.09 12.54 -6.47
N SER A 80 14.45 13.10 -5.46
CA SER A 80 13.74 14.38 -5.52
C SER A 80 14.09 15.22 -4.30
N ALA A 81 15.36 15.19 -3.86
CA ALA A 81 15.82 15.81 -2.62
C ALA A 81 15.45 17.30 -2.47
N ASN A 82 15.30 18.01 -3.60
CA ASN A 82 14.92 19.42 -3.64
C ASN A 82 13.39 19.65 -3.74
N ASP A 83 12.56 18.61 -3.62
CA ASP A 83 11.11 18.72 -3.70
C ASP A 83 10.43 18.41 -2.35
N PRO A 84 10.01 19.46 -1.60
CA PRO A 84 9.32 19.29 -0.33
C PRO A 84 8.00 18.51 -0.46
N GLY A 85 7.34 18.56 -1.62
CA GLY A 85 6.08 17.86 -1.87
C GLY A 85 6.27 16.34 -1.85
N VAL A 86 7.28 15.84 -2.58
CA VAL A 86 7.63 14.42 -2.58
C VAL A 86 8.04 13.98 -1.18
N ALA A 87 8.92 14.73 -0.50
CA ALA A 87 9.38 14.37 0.85
C ALA A 87 8.22 14.27 1.87
N ARG A 88 7.28 15.23 1.83
CA ARG A 88 6.10 15.23 2.71
C ARG A 88 5.23 13.99 2.48
N TRP A 89 4.86 13.72 1.22
CA TRP A 89 3.99 12.58 0.91
C TRP A 89 4.67 11.23 1.10
N SER A 90 6.00 11.13 0.89
CA SER A 90 6.77 9.93 1.23
C SER A 90 6.75 9.63 2.73
N ASN A 91 6.86 10.65 3.59
CA ASN A 91 6.78 10.48 5.05
C ASN A 91 5.36 10.09 5.49
N ILE A 92 4.34 10.77 4.96
CA ILE A 92 2.93 10.47 5.26
C ILE A 92 2.59 9.03 4.84
N LEU A 93 2.99 8.62 3.63
CA LEU A 93 2.80 7.25 3.15
C LEU A 93 3.47 6.25 4.08
N SER A 94 4.72 6.50 4.49
CA SER A 94 5.46 5.60 5.38
C SER A 94 4.77 5.45 6.75
N ILE A 95 4.24 6.55 7.31
CA ILE A 95 3.46 6.53 8.56
C ILE A 95 2.19 5.69 8.37
N PHE A 96 1.43 5.93 7.30
CA PHE A 96 0.22 5.14 7.04
C PHE A 96 0.51 3.66 6.83
N VAL A 97 1.61 3.29 6.17
CA VAL A 97 2.04 1.89 6.05
C VAL A 97 2.26 1.25 7.43
N LEU A 98 3.02 1.91 8.31
CA LEU A 98 3.28 1.38 9.65
C LEU A 98 2.00 1.27 10.49
N VAL A 99 1.17 2.30 10.45
CA VAL A 99 -0.13 2.31 11.15
C VAL A 99 -1.03 1.21 10.58
N GLN A 100 -1.07 1.02 9.27
CA GLN A 100 -1.88 -0.03 8.62
C GLN A 100 -1.47 -1.42 9.08
N VAL A 101 -0.17 -1.71 9.13
CA VAL A 101 0.33 -3.01 9.59
C VAL A 101 -0.01 -3.24 11.06
N ALA A 102 0.20 -2.24 11.92
CA ALA A 102 -0.14 -2.34 13.34
C ALA A 102 -1.66 -2.52 13.55
N PHE A 103 -2.47 -1.77 12.82
CA PHE A 103 -3.93 -1.83 12.88
C PHE A 103 -4.48 -3.16 12.34
N GLY A 104 -3.87 -3.70 11.28
CA GLY A 104 -4.19 -5.03 10.75
C GLY A 104 -3.88 -6.14 11.77
N ALA A 105 -2.72 -6.07 12.43
CA ALA A 105 -2.39 -6.98 13.52
C ALA A 105 -3.39 -6.88 14.69
N ALA A 106 -3.78 -5.66 15.09
CA ALA A 106 -4.80 -5.46 16.12
C ALA A 106 -6.18 -6.00 15.68
N THR A 107 -6.51 -5.91 14.40
CA THR A 107 -7.75 -6.48 13.84
C THR A 107 -7.77 -7.99 13.99
N LEU A 108 -6.65 -8.67 13.75
CA LEU A 108 -6.52 -10.11 14.02
C LEU A 108 -6.71 -10.41 15.51
N LEU A 109 -5.99 -9.70 16.39
CA LEU A 109 -6.02 -9.93 17.84
C LEU A 109 -7.41 -9.74 18.47
N THR A 110 -8.24 -8.88 17.87
CA THR A 110 -9.60 -8.58 18.36
C THR A 110 -10.68 -9.47 17.73
N LEU A 111 -10.30 -10.49 16.95
CA LEU A 111 -11.22 -11.39 16.22
C LEU A 111 -12.03 -10.67 15.12
N ALA A 112 -11.41 -9.68 14.47
CA ALA A 112 -11.94 -8.95 13.33
C ALA A 112 -13.36 -8.36 13.53
N PRO A 113 -13.61 -7.56 14.59
CA PRO A 113 -14.89 -6.89 14.76
C PRO A 113 -15.11 -5.87 13.62
N ILE A 114 -16.36 -5.64 13.23
CA ILE A 114 -16.67 -4.87 12.02
C ILE A 114 -16.09 -3.45 12.02
N VAL A 115 -16.01 -2.82 13.20
CA VAL A 115 -15.42 -1.48 13.36
C VAL A 115 -13.93 -1.48 13.02
N MET A 116 -13.20 -2.53 13.40
CA MET A 116 -11.78 -2.69 13.05
C MET A 116 -11.63 -2.97 11.54
N GLN A 117 -12.54 -3.74 10.94
CA GLN A 117 -12.50 -3.95 9.49
C GLN A 117 -12.71 -2.64 8.69
N LEU A 118 -13.68 -1.83 9.09
CA LEU A 118 -13.94 -0.51 8.48
C LEU A 118 -12.78 0.47 8.71
N GLY A 119 -12.22 0.50 9.92
CA GLY A 119 -11.06 1.33 10.22
C GLY A 119 -9.83 0.93 9.41
N HIS A 120 -9.61 -0.38 9.21
CA HIS A 120 -8.51 -0.90 8.41
C HIS A 120 -8.68 -0.55 6.92
N LEU A 121 -9.91 -0.60 6.41
CA LEU A 121 -10.23 -0.19 5.05
C LEU A 121 -10.00 1.32 4.84
N LEU A 122 -10.49 2.15 5.77
CA LEU A 122 -10.27 3.60 5.73
C LEU A 122 -8.78 3.96 5.70
N LEU A 123 -7.97 3.31 6.54
CA LEU A 123 -6.53 3.52 6.55
C LEU A 123 -5.87 3.05 5.24
N ALA A 124 -6.37 1.97 4.62
CA ALA A 124 -5.92 1.53 3.30
C ALA A 124 -6.21 2.60 2.21
N ASP A 125 -7.37 3.25 2.27
CA ASP A 125 -7.73 4.34 1.35
C ASP A 125 -6.82 5.56 1.55
N LEU A 126 -6.53 5.95 2.80
CA LEU A 126 -5.61 7.04 3.10
C LEU A 126 -4.19 6.75 2.62
N LEU A 127 -3.73 5.51 2.80
CA LEU A 127 -2.45 5.03 2.28
C LEU A 127 -2.41 5.14 0.75
N TRP A 128 -3.47 4.69 0.07
CA TRP A 128 -3.59 4.78 -1.38
C TRP A 128 -3.54 6.23 -1.87
N ILE A 129 -4.29 7.13 -1.24
CA ILE A 129 -4.28 8.56 -1.56
C ILE A 129 -2.88 9.15 -1.36
N ALA A 130 -2.21 8.84 -0.24
CA ALA A 130 -0.85 9.32 0.02
C ALA A 130 0.15 8.82 -1.04
N PHE A 131 0.01 7.56 -1.47
CA PHE A 131 0.82 6.98 -2.54
C PHE A 131 0.60 7.69 -3.88
N VAL A 132 -0.66 7.90 -4.29
CA VAL A 132 -1.01 8.58 -5.54
C VAL A 132 -0.50 10.03 -5.52
N LEU A 133 -0.65 10.75 -4.41
CA LEU A 133 -0.17 12.12 -4.27
C LEU A 133 1.37 12.20 -4.30
N MET A 134 2.07 11.25 -3.69
CA MET A 134 3.53 11.14 -3.80
C MET A 134 3.96 10.96 -5.26
N ALA A 135 3.32 10.04 -5.99
CA ALA A 135 3.62 9.79 -7.40
C ALA A 135 3.30 11.01 -8.28
N ALA A 136 2.17 11.67 -8.05
CA ALA A 136 1.78 12.88 -8.79
C ALA A 136 2.77 14.04 -8.58
N ASN A 137 3.22 14.26 -7.34
CA ASN A 137 4.24 15.29 -7.04
C ASN A 137 5.57 14.98 -7.75
N TYR A 138 5.98 13.71 -7.74
CA TYR A 138 7.22 13.27 -8.40
C TYR A 138 7.22 13.56 -9.92
N PHE A 139 6.07 13.39 -10.58
CA PHE A 139 5.95 13.62 -12.02
C PHE A 139 5.67 15.08 -12.40
N SER A 140 4.91 15.82 -11.60
CA SER A 140 4.48 17.19 -11.91
C SER A 140 5.64 18.12 -12.27
N LYS A 141 6.72 18.13 -11.46
CA LYS A 141 7.85 19.05 -11.69
C LYS A 141 8.81 18.60 -12.80
N ARG A 142 8.86 17.31 -13.14
CA ARG A 142 9.70 16.83 -14.26
C ARG A 142 9.15 17.26 -15.62
N THR A 143 7.84 17.46 -15.73
CA THR A 143 7.20 17.98 -16.94
C THR A 143 7.50 19.47 -17.10
N THR A 144 7.44 20.26 -16.02
CA THR A 144 7.72 21.70 -16.06
C THR A 144 9.16 22.00 -16.46
N THR A 145 10.16 21.31 -15.90
CA THR A 145 11.57 21.53 -16.25
C THR A 145 11.86 21.22 -17.73
N LYS A 146 11.27 20.15 -18.28
CA LYS A 146 11.45 19.80 -19.69
C LYS A 146 10.86 20.84 -20.63
N ASN A 147 9.67 21.35 -20.31
CA ASN A 147 8.98 22.32 -21.16
C ASN A 147 9.73 23.67 -21.19
N HIS A 148 10.23 24.14 -20.05
CA HIS A 148 11.01 25.39 -19.99
C HIS A 148 12.33 25.32 -20.78
N PHE A 149 13.04 24.18 -20.70
CA PHE A 149 14.25 23.97 -21.51
C PHE A 149 13.96 23.95 -23.02
N ALA A 150 12.86 23.32 -23.43
CA ALA A 150 12.46 23.27 -24.84
C ALA A 150 12.10 24.67 -25.40
N GLU A 151 11.35 25.48 -24.63
CA GLU A 151 11.04 26.87 -25.02
C GLU A 151 12.29 27.74 -25.09
N THR A 152 13.21 27.60 -24.13
CA THR A 152 14.46 28.40 -24.12
C THR A 152 15.31 28.12 -25.36
N ILE A 153 15.49 26.84 -25.73
CA ILE A 153 16.23 26.47 -26.95
C ILE A 153 15.51 27.00 -28.20
N ALA A 154 14.19 26.79 -28.31
CA ALA A 154 13.42 27.27 -29.46
C ALA A 154 13.46 28.80 -29.65
N SER A 155 13.57 29.57 -28.55
CA SER A 155 13.70 31.03 -28.61
C SER A 155 15.11 31.54 -28.90
N SER A 156 16.14 30.71 -28.69
CA SER A 156 17.55 31.05 -28.98
C SER A 156 17.91 30.85 -30.45
N ASP A 157 17.16 29.99 -31.15
CA ASP A 157 17.39 29.64 -32.55
C ASP A 157 16.52 30.46 -33.53
N ALA A 158 15.73 31.42 -33.01
CA ALA A 158 14.84 32.32 -33.74
C ALA A 158 15.37 33.76 -33.75
#